data_AF-A0A3D3VSR4-F1
#
_entry.id   AF-A0A3D3VSR4-F1
#
_cell.length_a   1.000
_cell.length_b   1.000
_cell.length_c   1.000
_cell.angle_alpha   90.00
_cell.angle_beta   90.00
_cell.angle_gamma   90.00
#
_symmetry.space_group_name_H-M   'P 1'
#
loop_
_entity.id
_entity.type
_entity.pdbx_description
1 polymer ?
#
loop_
_entity_poly.entity_id
_entity_poly.type
_entity_poly.pdbx_seq_one_letter_code
_entity_poly.pdbx_strand_id
1 'polypeptide(L)'
;MKGLIRDRLGERIDLLRRLMKSRGVDAAIAMARDGYNWETCYHLSGFRGSSCALVVFRDDAILVTDRRYLEQASGQTDLTVVDQGVTPMMEVLEKEISSRSGVG
;
A
#
# COMPACT_ATOMS: atom_id res chain seq x y z
N MET A 1 5.66 -1.27 -17.72
CA MET A 1 4.39 -0.51 -17.55
C MET A 1 4.63 0.94 -18.00
N LYS A 2 3.78 1.50 -18.87
CA LYS A 2 3.98 2.80 -19.55
C LYS A 2 3.97 3.95 -18.52
N GLY A 3 5.00 4.82 -18.52
CA GLY A 3 5.25 5.86 -17.49
C GLY A 3 4.03 6.68 -17.05
N LEU A 4 3.16 7.07 -18.00
CA LEU A 4 1.92 7.80 -17.73
C LEU A 4 0.99 7.15 -16.69
N ILE A 5 0.95 5.81 -16.62
CA ILE A 5 0.15 5.10 -15.63
C ILE A 5 0.78 5.23 -14.24
N ARG A 6 2.11 5.14 -14.15
CA ARG A 6 2.84 5.29 -12.89
C ARG A 6 2.68 6.70 -12.32
N ASP A 7 2.78 7.72 -13.18
CA ASP A 7 2.57 9.13 -12.79
C ASP A 7 1.18 9.34 -12.16
N ARG A 8 0.13 8.80 -12.79
CA ARG A 8 -1.24 8.88 -12.26
C ARG A 8 -1.43 8.15 -10.94
N LEU A 9 -0.70 7.06 -10.68
CA LEU A 9 -0.74 6.37 -9.38
C LEU A 9 -0.10 7.24 -8.29
N GLY A 10 1.04 7.87 -8.59
CA GLY A 10 1.68 8.84 -7.70
C GLY A 10 0.75 10.00 -7.34
N GLU A 11 0.09 10.60 -8.33
CA GLU A 11 -0.89 11.68 -8.12
C GLU A 11 -2.02 11.28 -7.15
N ARG A 12 -2.51 10.03 -7.23
CA ARG A 12 -3.56 9.52 -6.34
C ARG A 12 -3.09 9.39 -4.90
N ILE A 13 -1.87 8.88 -4.70
CA ILE A 13 -1.26 8.80 -3.37
C ILE A 13 -1.05 10.20 -2.78
N ASP A 14 -0.62 11.16 -3.59
CA ASP A 14 -0.41 12.54 -3.15
C ASP A 14 -1.72 13.24 -2.77
N LEU A 15 -2.80 12.99 -3.52
CA LEU A 15 -4.14 13.46 -3.15
C LEU A 15 -4.60 12.86 -1.81
N LEU A 16 -4.38 11.57 -1.60
CA LEU A 16 -4.69 10.90 -0.34
C LEU A 16 -3.90 11.51 0.83
N ARG A 17 -2.59 11.75 0.65
CA ARG A 17 -1.74 12.41 1.66
C ARG A 17 -2.21 13.81 2.01
N ARG A 18 -2.64 14.61 1.03
CA ARG A 18 -3.23 15.95 1.29
C ARG A 18 -4.49 15.83 2.16
N LEU A 19 -5.35 14.86 1.87
CA LEU A 19 -6.53 14.56 2.68
C LEU A 19 -6.14 14.11 4.11
N MET A 20 -5.18 13.20 4.23
CA MET A 20 -4.67 12.72 5.53
C MET A 20 -4.14 13.88 6.37
N LYS A 21 -3.28 14.73 5.79
CA LYS A 21 -2.71 15.92 6.44
C LYS A 21 -3.80 16.87 6.94
N SER A 22 -4.82 17.14 6.12
CA SER A 22 -5.93 18.02 6.51
C SER A 22 -6.76 17.50 7.68
N ARG A 23 -6.68 16.19 7.96
CA ARG A 23 -7.41 15.52 9.05
C ARG A 23 -6.54 15.10 10.23
N GLY A 24 -5.24 15.44 10.21
CA GLY A 24 -4.30 14.98 11.25
C GLY A 24 -4.11 13.47 11.29
N VAL A 25 -4.23 12.79 10.14
CA VAL A 25 -4.06 11.33 10.02
C VAL A 25 -2.61 11.01 9.64
N ASP A 26 -1.98 10.10 10.38
CA ASP A 26 -0.57 9.73 10.17
C ASP A 26 -0.38 8.64 9.11
N ALA A 27 -1.30 7.68 9.08
CA ALA A 27 -1.30 6.58 8.13
C ALA A 27 -2.72 6.22 7.70
N ALA A 28 -2.87 5.79 6.45
CA ALA A 28 -4.10 5.21 5.91
C ALA A 28 -3.82 3.78 5.46
N ILE A 29 -4.71 2.85 5.82
CA ILE A 29 -4.60 1.43 5.46
C ILE A 29 -5.76 1.05 4.55
N ALA A 30 -5.46 0.42 3.43
CA ALA A 30 -6.43 -0.26 2.58
C ALA A 30 -6.03 -1.72 2.41
N MET A 31 -6.91 -2.64 2.79
CA MET A 31 -6.66 -4.08 2.69
C MET A 31 -7.57 -4.69 1.64
N ALA A 32 -6.99 -5.59 0.83
CA ALA A 32 -7.72 -6.48 -0.05
C ALA A 32 -7.54 -7.91 0.42
N ARG A 33 -8.64 -8.64 0.57
CA ARG A 33 -8.65 -10.03 1.00
C ARG A 33 -9.85 -10.75 0.40
N ASP A 34 -9.63 -11.95 -0.12
CA ASP A 34 -10.70 -12.82 -0.66
C ASP A 34 -11.59 -12.10 -1.69
N GLY A 35 -10.99 -11.18 -2.48
CA GLY A 35 -11.70 -10.40 -3.49
C GLY A 35 -12.45 -9.17 -2.97
N TYR A 36 -12.42 -8.88 -1.66
CA TYR A 36 -12.97 -7.63 -1.12
C TYR A 36 -11.97 -6.48 -1.25
N ASN A 37 -12.47 -5.29 -1.60
CA ASN A 37 -11.75 -4.02 -1.60
C ASN A 37 -10.47 -3.98 -2.48
N TRP A 38 -10.35 -4.93 -3.41
CA TRP A 38 -9.25 -4.99 -4.37
C TRP A 38 -9.25 -3.78 -5.30
N GLU A 39 -10.40 -3.18 -5.58
CA GLU A 39 -10.54 -1.99 -6.41
C GLU A 39 -9.82 -0.78 -5.79
N THR A 40 -9.93 -0.61 -4.46
CA THR A 40 -9.26 0.47 -3.73
C THR A 40 -7.74 0.27 -3.76
N CYS A 41 -7.28 -0.94 -3.46
CA CYS A 41 -5.86 -1.28 -3.52
C CYS A 41 -5.32 -1.10 -4.95
N TYR A 42 -6.03 -1.57 -5.97
CA TYR A 42 -5.67 -1.39 -7.37
C TYR A 42 -5.67 0.09 -7.78
N HIS A 43 -6.68 0.85 -7.38
CA HIS A 43 -6.79 2.27 -7.72
C HIS A 43 -5.59 3.06 -7.18
N LEU A 44 -5.16 2.79 -5.96
CA LEU A 44 -4.08 3.54 -5.32
C LEU A 44 -2.69 3.02 -5.68
N SER A 45 -2.50 1.70 -5.83
CA SER A 45 -1.18 1.09 -5.99
C SER A 45 -0.89 0.56 -7.40
N GLY A 46 -1.91 0.32 -8.22
CA GLY A 46 -1.79 -0.38 -9.51
C GLY A 46 -1.74 -1.91 -9.39
N PHE A 47 -1.63 -2.45 -8.17
CA PHE A 47 -1.53 -3.88 -7.91
C PHE A 47 -2.87 -4.60 -8.13
N ARG A 48 -2.82 -5.75 -8.81
CA ARG A 48 -4.01 -6.53 -9.23
C ARG A 48 -4.17 -7.85 -8.46
N GLY A 49 -3.33 -8.14 -7.47
CA GLY A 49 -3.47 -9.35 -6.67
C GLY A 49 -4.68 -9.28 -5.74
N SER A 50 -5.18 -10.44 -5.31
CA SER A 50 -6.38 -10.55 -4.48
C SER A 50 -6.11 -10.49 -2.97
N SER A 51 -4.84 -10.40 -2.57
CA SER A 51 -4.39 -10.40 -1.18
C SER A 51 -3.27 -9.37 -0.99
N CYS A 52 -3.57 -8.26 -0.33
CA CYS A 52 -2.56 -7.27 0.05
C CYS A 52 -3.06 -6.32 1.14
N ALA A 53 -2.12 -5.64 1.77
CA ALA A 53 -2.38 -4.43 2.54
C ALA A 53 -1.52 -3.28 2.01
N LEU A 54 -2.18 -2.22 1.56
CA LEU A 54 -1.55 -0.95 1.21
C LEU A 54 -1.55 -0.07 2.45
N VAL A 55 -0.38 0.45 2.81
CA VAL A 55 -0.27 1.49 3.85
C VAL A 55 0.35 2.73 3.23
N VAL A 56 -0.36 3.84 3.34
CA VAL A 56 0.10 5.15 2.89
C VAL A 56 0.43 5.97 4.12
N PHE A 57 1.66 6.46 4.17
CA PHE A 57 2.15 7.35 5.21
C PHE A 57 2.35 8.75 4.63
N ARG A 58 2.79 9.68 5.49
CA ARG A 58 3.02 11.07 5.10
C ARG A 58 4.01 11.22 3.94
N ASP A 59 5.11 10.46 3.95
CA ASP A 59 6.23 10.67 3.03
C ASP A 59 6.52 9.48 2.09
N ASP A 60 5.99 8.30 2.40
CA ASP A 60 6.18 7.07 1.61
C ASP A 60 4.92 6.17 1.71
N ALA A 61 4.97 5.00 1.08
CA ALA A 61 3.89 4.03 1.08
C ALA A 61 4.44 2.63 0.80
N ILE A 62 3.80 1.61 1.38
CA ILE A 62 4.18 0.21 1.25
C ILE A 62 3.01 -0.62 0.76
N LEU A 63 3.32 -1.69 0.04
CA LEU A 63 2.37 -2.74 -0.32
C LEU A 63 2.86 -4.06 0.27
N VAL A 64 2.17 -4.54 1.32
CA VAL A 64 2.42 -5.84 1.92
C VAL A 64 1.61 -6.89 1.16
N THR A 65 2.26 -7.97 0.72
CA THR A 65 1.59 -9.11 0.09
C THR A 65 2.35 -10.40 0.37
N ASP A 66 1.72 -11.54 0.10
CA ASP A 66 2.36 -12.83 0.26
C ASP A 66 3.18 -13.24 -0.97
N ARG A 67 4.02 -14.26 -0.79
CA ARG A 67 4.98 -14.74 -1.79
C ARG A 67 4.39 -15.00 -3.18
N ARG A 68 3.10 -15.37 -3.29
CA ARG A 68 2.45 -15.67 -4.57
C ARG A 68 2.42 -14.45 -5.50
N TYR A 69 2.48 -13.25 -4.93
CA TYR A 69 2.30 -12.00 -5.66
C TYR A 69 3.52 -11.07 -5.66
N LEU A 70 4.66 -11.44 -5.05
CA LEU A 70 5.81 -10.52 -4.94
C LEU A 70 6.36 -10.08 -6.30
N GLU A 71 6.55 -11.02 -7.23
CA GLU A 71 7.02 -10.69 -8.59
C GLU A 71 6.01 -9.82 -9.33
N GLN A 72 4.72 -10.16 -9.21
CA GLN A 72 3.64 -9.39 -9.78
C GLN A 72 3.61 -7.96 -9.22
N ALA A 73 3.72 -7.80 -7.91
CA ALA A 73 3.72 -6.51 -7.22
C ALA A 73 4.87 -5.63 -7.71
N SER A 74 6.09 -6.15 -7.69
CA SER A 74 7.29 -5.44 -8.17
C SER A 74 7.18 -4.99 -9.64
N GLY A 75 6.44 -5.73 -10.46
CA GLY A 75 6.15 -5.33 -11.85
C GLY A 75 5.01 -4.32 -12.04
N GLN A 76 4.12 -4.17 -11.04
CA GLN A 76 2.85 -3.44 -11.14
C GLN A 76 2.77 -2.17 -10.29
N THR A 77 3.72 -1.94 -9.39
CA THR A 77 3.76 -0.74 -8.55
C THR A 77 5.17 -0.16 -8.46
N ASP A 78 5.29 1.09 -8.03
CA ASP A 78 6.56 1.72 -7.61
C ASP A 78 6.66 1.83 -6.08
N LEU A 79 5.64 1.36 -5.36
CA LEU A 79 5.65 1.31 -3.91
C LEU A 79 6.65 0.27 -3.41
N THR A 80 7.14 0.46 -2.19
CA THR A 80 7.96 -0.55 -1.51
C THR A 80 7.12 -1.79 -1.25
N VAL A 81 7.52 -2.92 -1.85
CA VAL A 81 6.85 -4.21 -1.66
C VAL A 81 7.45 -4.92 -0.44
N VAL A 82 6.60 -5.35 0.48
CA VAL A 82 6.98 -6.07 1.71
C VAL A 82 6.42 -7.49 1.65
N ASP A 83 7.27 -8.50 1.86
CA ASP A 83 6.84 -9.90 1.96
C ASP A 83 6.20 -10.16 3.32
N GLN A 84 4.92 -10.56 3.29
CA GLN A 84 4.17 -11.00 4.47
C GLN A 84 4.80 -12.26 5.09
N GLY A 85 5.41 -13.12 4.28
CA GLY A 85 5.94 -14.41 4.72
C GLY A 85 4.83 -15.32 5.29
N VAL A 86 5.10 -15.94 6.43
CA VAL A 86 4.15 -16.79 7.17
C VAL A 86 3.46 -16.04 8.31
N THR A 87 3.75 -14.75 8.47
CA THR A 87 3.24 -13.92 9.55
C THR A 87 1.82 -13.44 9.22
N PRO A 88 0.90 -13.35 10.20
CA PRO A 88 -0.39 -12.72 10.00
C PRO A 88 -0.25 -11.29 9.46
N MET A 89 -1.04 -10.93 8.44
CA MET A 89 -0.97 -9.61 7.79
C MET A 89 -0.99 -8.45 8.80
N MET A 90 -1.87 -8.54 9.82
CA MET A 90 -2.00 -7.50 10.84
C MET A 90 -0.73 -7.31 11.67
N GLU A 91 0.01 -8.38 11.97
CA GLU A 91 1.27 -8.30 12.73
C GLU A 91 2.37 -7.67 11.89
N VAL A 92 2.42 -7.98 10.59
CA VAL A 92 3.33 -7.28 9.66
C VAL A 92 3.00 -5.79 9.61
N LEU A 93 1.71 -5.44 9.51
CA LEU A 93 1.29 -4.04 9.50
C LEU A 93 1.64 -3.31 10.80
N GLU A 94 1.38 -3.93 11.96
CA GLU A 94 1.73 -3.36 13.26
C GLU A 94 3.22 -3.08 13.36
N LYS A 95 4.06 -4.03 12.93
CA LYS A 95 5.52 -3.87 12.90
C LYS A 95 5.93 -2.71 11.99
N GLU A 96 5.44 -2.69 10.75
CA GLU A 96 5.79 -1.67 9.76
C GLU A 96 5.36 -0.27 10.24
N ILE A 97 4.14 -0.15 10.78
CA ILE A 97 3.61 1.11 11.32
C ILE A 97 4.43 1.56 12.53
N SER A 98 4.69 0.67 13.50
CA SER A 98 5.42 1.02 14.73
C SER A 98 6.89 1.36 14.47
N SER A 99 7.47 0.86 13.37
CA SER A 99 8.85 1.17 12.99
C SER A 99 9.04 2.59 12.43
N ARG A 100 7.94 3.29 12.11
CA ARG A 100 7.99 4.60 11.45
C ARG A 100 7.83 5.73 12.46
N SER A 101 8.80 6.64 12.48
CA SER A 101 8.73 7.83 13.31
C SER A 101 7.54 8.71 12.89
N GLY A 102 6.70 9.10 13.85
CA GLY A 102 5.60 10.04 13.61
C GLY A 102 4.23 9.40 13.33
N VAL A 103 4.08 8.09 13.53
CA VAL A 103 2.76 7.46 13.74
C VAL A 103 2.63 7.20 15.24
N GLY A 104 1.64 7.81 15.90
CA GLY A 104 1.47 7.77 17.36
C GLY A 104 0.01 7.76 17.80
#